data_AF-A0A0L7RBB7-F1
#
_entry.id   AF-A0A0L7RBB7-F1
#
_cell.length_a   1.000
_cell.length_b   1.000
_cell.length_c   1.000
_cell.angle_alpha   90.00
_cell.angle_beta   90.00
_cell.angle_gamma   90.00
#
_symmetry.space_group_name_H-M   'P 1'
#
loop_
_entity.id
_entity.type
_entity.pdbx_description
1 polymer ?
#
loop_
_entity_poly.entity_id
_entity_poly.type
_entity_poly.pdbx_seq_one_letter_code
_entity_poly.pdbx_strand_id
1 'polypeptide(L)'
;MKTILIAISCALLLVTGASNISEECKIHEMTTISCRCTGNEEFFLPEGYNYENVTSLRIASCTFANLHFSSLTEANRITEIIVQNISERLIFELFLTSKKMKRVKLSKIGRIPLITHDTFVNLNSIETFRIEDTRIDHFQERFTDLAITDLTMINVTIERIDQLNLSEKGETLRIENSQFQNVTGSLNFAYFSNMEILRSTFQLQKPGYVVIEGDLVFIENSVFSNASVNVVAANGITINGTCADGSSSMRLSSNNINSANNRLPTEIIYTKNKYGTERFFNRNNTVCIAGNCKCPKSGAENFQFTNYFPTFPFQLLLPTVILLSIYS
;
A
#
# COMPACT_ATOMS: atom_id res chain seq x y z
N MET A 1 18.45 13.89 53.66
CA MET A 1 19.41 14.23 52.58
C MET A 1 19.91 13.03 51.74
N LYS A 2 19.64 11.75 52.08
CA LYS A 2 20.06 10.59 51.24
C LYS A 2 19.09 10.23 50.10
N THR A 3 17.82 10.61 50.20
CA THR A 3 16.78 10.29 49.19
C THR A 3 16.83 11.20 47.95
N ILE A 4 17.40 12.41 48.07
CA ILE A 4 17.50 13.36 46.95
C ILE A 4 18.65 12.98 45.99
N LEU A 5 19.73 12.38 46.49
CA LEU A 5 20.84 11.91 45.63
C LEU A 5 20.46 10.71 44.75
N ILE A 6 19.57 9.83 45.24
CA ILE A 6 19.12 8.64 44.49
C ILE A 6 18.17 9.04 43.35
N ALA A 7 17.33 10.07 43.56
CA ALA A 7 16.46 10.61 42.52
C ALA A 7 17.26 11.28 41.38
N ILE A 8 18.35 11.99 41.71
CA ILE A 8 19.24 12.61 40.71
C ILE A 8 20.03 11.56 39.93
N SER A 9 20.42 10.44 40.56
CA SER A 9 21.14 9.35 39.87
C SER A 9 20.24 8.47 38.99
N CYS A 10 18.95 8.35 39.28
CA CYS A 10 17.98 7.72 38.37
C CYS A 10 17.57 8.62 37.20
N ALA A 11 17.60 9.95 37.36
CA ALA A 11 17.32 10.89 36.26
C ALA A 11 18.44 10.93 35.21
N LEU A 12 19.68 10.62 35.59
CA LEU A 12 20.84 10.55 34.68
C LEU A 12 20.89 9.28 33.83
N LEU A 13 20.15 8.22 34.20
CA LEU A 13 20.10 6.94 33.46
C LEU A 13 18.97 6.87 32.43
N LEU A 14 18.14 7.92 32.31
CA LEU A 14 17.06 8.02 31.32
C LEU A 14 17.34 9.02 30.20
N VAL A 15 18.59 9.48 30.06
CA VAL A 15 19.00 10.21 28.86
C VAL A 15 19.34 9.19 27.80
N THR A 16 18.34 8.76 27.04
CA THR A 16 18.57 8.11 25.74
C THR A 16 19.20 9.16 24.83
N GLY A 17 20.54 9.22 24.88
CA GLY A 17 21.32 10.20 24.15
C GLY A 17 21.12 10.01 22.65
N ALA A 18 20.73 11.08 21.96
CA ALA A 18 20.83 11.14 20.52
C ALA A 18 22.24 11.64 20.15
N SER A 19 22.97 10.91 19.31
CA SER A 19 24.23 11.41 18.73
C SER A 19 24.03 11.76 17.27
N ASN A 20 24.70 12.81 16.80
CA ASN A 20 24.65 13.19 15.40
C ASN A 20 25.51 12.22 14.58
N ILE A 21 24.97 11.70 13.48
CA ILE A 21 25.75 10.98 12.45
C ILE A 21 26.15 11.97 11.35
N SER A 22 25.29 12.93 11.03
CA SER A 22 25.54 14.06 10.13
C SER A 22 24.76 15.30 10.63
N GLU A 23 24.76 16.40 9.87
CA GLU A 23 23.97 17.60 10.21
C GLU A 23 22.46 17.30 10.21
N GLU A 24 22.02 16.41 9.32
CA GLU A 24 20.64 16.04 9.09
C GLU A 24 20.22 14.81 9.90
N CYS A 25 21.16 13.96 10.31
CA CYS A 25 20.90 12.65 10.92
C CYS A 25 21.27 12.55 12.41
N LYS A 26 20.34 12.01 13.19
CA LYS A 26 20.54 11.62 14.59
C LYS A 26 20.34 10.13 14.76
N ILE A 27 21.15 9.52 15.63
CA ILE A 27 20.94 8.16 16.09
C ILE A 27 20.41 8.15 17.51
N HIS A 28 19.32 7.42 17.71
CA HIS A 28 18.71 7.18 19.01
C HIS A 28 19.02 5.75 19.44
N GLU A 29 19.47 5.60 20.69
CA GLU A 29 19.70 4.29 21.32
C GLU A 29 20.59 3.36 20.48
N MET A 30 21.50 3.93 19.68
CA MET A 30 22.42 3.23 18.76
C MET A 30 21.76 2.35 17.69
N THR A 31 20.44 2.40 17.52
CA THR A 31 19.69 1.46 16.66
C THR A 31 18.73 2.15 15.70
N THR A 32 18.27 3.35 16.03
CA THR A 32 17.31 4.08 15.19
C THR A 32 17.95 5.32 14.61
N ILE A 33 18.03 5.38 13.28
CA ILE A 33 18.51 6.56 12.56
C ILE A 33 17.32 7.38 12.11
N SER A 34 17.32 8.66 12.49
CA SER A 34 16.34 9.64 12.05
C SER A 34 17.05 10.81 11.38
N CYS A 35 16.81 10.96 10.08
CA CYS A 35 17.36 12.02 9.25
C CYS A 35 16.25 12.98 8.81
N ARG A 36 16.50 14.28 8.98
CA ARG A 36 15.57 15.33 8.58
C ARG A 36 16.32 16.48 7.94
N CYS A 37 16.00 16.75 6.69
CA CYS A 37 16.54 17.86 5.95
C CYS A 37 15.85 19.19 6.29
N THR A 38 16.56 20.30 6.09
CA THR A 38 16.02 21.66 6.15
C THR A 38 16.10 22.36 4.79
N GLY A 39 14.99 22.97 4.36
CA GLY A 39 14.95 23.66 3.08
C GLY A 39 15.13 22.72 1.87
N ASN A 40 16.09 23.04 1.01
CA ASN A 40 16.28 22.36 -0.28
C ASN A 40 17.42 21.32 -0.28
N GLU A 41 17.73 20.75 0.88
CA GLU A 41 18.84 19.82 1.01
C GLU A 41 18.60 18.50 0.26
N GLU A 42 19.70 17.96 -0.26
CA GLU A 42 19.81 16.63 -0.83
C GLU A 42 20.36 15.67 0.24
N PHE A 43 19.68 14.54 0.43
CA PHE A 43 20.07 13.56 1.42
C PHE A 43 20.79 12.36 0.81
N PHE A 44 21.93 12.03 1.40
CA PHE A 44 22.68 10.80 1.16
C PHE A 44 22.92 10.12 2.51
N LEU A 45 22.85 8.79 2.52
CA LEU A 45 23.23 8.03 3.70
C LEU A 45 24.71 8.30 4.03
N PRO A 46 25.05 8.64 5.29
CA PRO A 46 26.43 8.90 5.68
C PRO A 46 27.39 7.75 5.31
N GLU A 47 28.38 8.07 4.48
CA GLU A 47 29.45 7.14 4.09
C GLU A 47 30.38 6.88 5.29
N GLY A 48 30.69 5.60 5.57
CA GLY A 48 31.58 5.19 6.66
C GLY A 48 30.92 4.94 8.02
N TYR A 49 29.59 5.13 8.14
CA TYR A 49 28.85 4.68 9.31
C TYR A 49 28.55 3.17 9.21
N ASN A 50 28.74 2.41 10.30
CA ASN A 50 28.40 0.99 10.37
C ASN A 50 26.90 0.82 10.70
N TYR A 51 26.13 0.28 9.74
CA TYR A 51 24.68 0.08 9.86
C TYR A 51 24.26 -1.28 10.45
N GLU A 52 25.18 -2.16 10.85
CA GLU A 52 24.89 -3.51 11.35
C GLU A 52 23.89 -3.55 12.52
N ASN A 53 23.94 -2.55 13.41
CA ASN A 53 23.06 -2.48 14.57
C ASN A 53 21.77 -1.67 14.31
N VAL A 54 21.59 -1.12 13.11
CA VAL A 54 20.45 -0.29 12.78
C VAL A 54 19.22 -1.17 12.55
N THR A 55 18.16 -0.88 13.29
CA THR A 55 16.88 -1.59 13.23
C THR A 55 15.79 -0.75 12.56
N SER A 56 15.92 0.58 12.57
CA SER A 56 14.97 1.53 12.00
C SER A 56 15.69 2.68 11.30
N LEU A 57 15.28 2.98 10.07
CA LEU A 57 15.73 4.13 9.29
C LEU A 57 14.53 5.02 8.96
N ARG A 58 14.63 6.31 9.32
CA ARG A 58 13.60 7.32 9.09
C ARG A 58 14.21 8.52 8.38
N ILE A 59 13.69 8.86 7.21
CA ILE A 59 14.18 10.00 6.40
C ILE A 59 12.99 10.89 6.08
N ALA A 60 13.13 12.20 6.31
CA ALA A 60 12.04 13.13 6.06
C ALA A 60 12.43 14.53 5.59
N SER A 61 11.51 15.17 4.87
CA SER A 61 11.53 16.61 4.56
C SER A 61 12.69 17.06 3.65
N CYS A 62 13.19 16.17 2.80
CA CYS A 62 14.29 16.46 1.87
C CYS A 62 13.76 16.82 0.49
N THR A 63 14.56 17.53 -0.30
CA THR A 63 14.22 17.74 -1.72
C THR A 63 14.51 16.51 -2.54
N PHE A 64 15.70 15.96 -2.32
CA PHE A 64 16.16 14.71 -2.89
C PHE A 64 16.62 13.77 -1.77
N ALA A 65 16.40 12.47 -1.95
CA ALA A 65 16.99 11.46 -1.06
C ALA A 65 17.49 10.28 -1.90
N ASN A 66 18.69 9.81 -1.56
CA ASN A 66 19.33 8.70 -2.26
C ASN A 66 19.54 7.49 -1.34
N LEU A 67 18.79 6.42 -1.63
CA LEU A 67 18.87 5.12 -0.99
C LEU A 67 19.27 4.07 -2.05
N HIS A 68 20.56 4.07 -2.39
CA HIS A 68 21.14 3.19 -3.39
C HIS A 68 21.57 1.84 -2.81
N PHE A 69 21.84 0.84 -3.67
CA PHE A 69 22.01 -0.55 -3.26
C PHE A 69 23.16 -0.76 -2.29
N SER A 70 24.21 0.06 -2.42
CA SER A 70 25.41 0.04 -1.58
C SER A 70 25.19 0.67 -0.21
N SER A 71 24.08 1.37 0.02
CA SER A 71 23.93 2.21 1.21
C SER A 71 23.54 1.45 2.47
N LEU A 72 22.99 0.24 2.38
CA LEU A 72 22.50 -0.53 3.55
C LEU A 72 22.86 -2.02 3.52
N THR A 73 23.90 -2.42 2.76
CA THR A 73 24.28 -3.83 2.62
C THR A 73 24.59 -4.52 3.95
N GLU A 74 25.15 -3.78 4.90
CA GLU A 74 25.51 -4.27 6.24
C GLU A 74 24.33 -4.28 7.23
N ALA A 75 23.20 -3.62 6.90
CA ALA A 75 22.06 -3.41 7.80
C ALA A 75 21.15 -4.64 7.93
N ASN A 76 21.71 -5.80 8.28
CA ASN A 76 20.99 -7.08 8.32
C ASN A 76 19.94 -7.18 9.46
N ARG A 77 19.94 -6.24 10.41
CA ARG A 77 18.96 -6.12 11.49
C ARG A 77 17.85 -5.11 11.21
N ILE A 78 17.85 -4.47 10.05
CA ILE A 78 16.82 -3.49 9.72
C ILE A 78 15.46 -4.17 9.66
N THR A 79 14.48 -3.55 10.31
CA THR A 79 13.09 -4.02 10.36
C THR A 79 12.09 -2.92 9.98
N GLU A 80 12.51 -1.66 10.00
CA GLU A 80 11.68 -0.52 9.66
C GLU A 80 12.42 0.45 8.72
N ILE A 81 11.78 0.80 7.61
CA ILE A 81 12.22 1.87 6.70
C ILE A 81 11.03 2.80 6.48
N ILE A 82 11.19 4.07 6.83
CA ILE A 82 10.19 5.11 6.66
C ILE A 82 10.82 6.28 5.92
N VAL A 83 10.30 6.58 4.73
CA VAL A 83 10.72 7.75 3.94
C VAL A 83 9.50 8.62 3.66
N GLN A 84 9.57 9.89 4.04
CA GLN A 84 8.41 10.78 3.94
C GLN A 84 8.74 12.21 3.50
N ASN A 85 7.80 12.87 2.83
CA ASN A 85 7.92 14.28 2.43
C ASN A 85 9.21 14.54 1.63
N ILE A 86 9.42 13.79 0.55
CA ILE A 86 10.50 14.02 -0.40
C ILE A 86 9.92 14.81 -1.56
N SER A 87 10.26 16.09 -1.69
CA SER A 87 9.50 17.00 -2.58
C SER A 87 9.72 16.70 -4.06
N GLU A 88 10.93 16.32 -4.47
CA GLU A 88 11.24 16.06 -5.88
C GLU A 88 11.43 14.58 -6.15
N ARG A 89 12.49 13.96 -5.62
CA ARG A 89 12.92 12.63 -6.08
C ARG A 89 13.53 11.78 -4.97
N LEU A 90 13.11 10.52 -4.91
CA LEU A 90 13.71 9.47 -4.08
C LEU A 90 14.31 8.39 -5.00
N ILE A 91 15.61 8.16 -4.90
CA ILE A 91 16.22 6.92 -5.42
C ILE A 91 15.98 5.84 -4.38
N PHE A 92 15.18 4.82 -4.71
CA PHE A 92 14.82 3.72 -3.81
C PHE A 92 15.26 2.40 -4.42
N GLU A 93 16.57 2.18 -4.44
CA GLU A 93 17.22 1.02 -5.05
C GLU A 93 18.02 0.27 -3.97
N LEU A 94 17.36 -0.06 -2.87
CA LEU A 94 18.00 -0.69 -1.72
C LEU A 94 18.25 -2.18 -1.97
N PHE A 95 19.36 -2.71 -1.45
CA PHE A 95 19.56 -4.16 -1.32
C PHE A 95 19.43 -4.55 0.15
N LEU A 96 18.26 -5.05 0.54
CA LEU A 96 18.00 -5.46 1.93
C LEU A 96 18.54 -6.87 2.17
N THR A 97 19.35 -7.04 3.20
CA THR A 97 19.89 -8.34 3.64
C THR A 97 19.18 -8.91 4.87
N SER A 98 18.30 -8.12 5.50
CA SER A 98 17.39 -8.60 6.52
C SER A 98 16.47 -9.70 5.96
N LYS A 99 15.97 -10.60 6.82
CA LYS A 99 15.00 -11.63 6.41
C LYS A 99 13.56 -11.25 6.70
N LYS A 100 13.34 -10.33 7.65
CA LYS A 100 12.01 -9.95 8.14
C LYS A 100 11.94 -8.45 8.28
N MET A 101 11.04 -7.84 7.52
CA MET A 101 10.68 -6.45 7.68
C MET A 101 9.37 -6.35 8.44
N LYS A 102 9.33 -5.49 9.44
CA LYS A 102 8.07 -5.11 10.09
C LYS A 102 7.37 -4.04 9.29
N ARG A 103 8.11 -3.04 8.80
CA ARG A 103 7.47 -1.88 8.17
C ARG A 103 8.29 -1.26 7.05
N VAL A 104 7.64 -1.06 5.91
CA VAL A 104 8.11 -0.18 4.84
C VAL A 104 7.04 0.87 4.59
N LYS A 105 7.38 2.15 4.76
CA LYS A 105 6.49 3.27 4.49
C LYS A 105 7.14 4.30 3.57
N LEU A 106 6.52 4.54 2.42
CA LEU A 106 6.88 5.59 1.48
C LEU A 106 5.68 6.55 1.37
N SER A 107 5.85 7.82 1.71
CA SER A 107 4.69 8.73 1.78
C SER A 107 5.03 10.16 1.37
N LYS A 108 4.21 10.77 0.52
CA LYS A 108 4.43 12.13 0.00
C LYS A 108 5.80 12.25 -0.67
N ILE A 109 6.00 11.43 -1.69
CA ILE A 109 7.22 11.37 -2.48
C ILE A 109 6.90 11.90 -3.87
N GLY A 110 7.55 13.00 -4.28
CA GLY A 110 7.30 13.63 -5.58
C GLY A 110 7.43 12.62 -6.73
N ARG A 111 8.52 11.85 -6.73
CA ARG A 111 8.79 10.82 -7.74
C ARG A 111 9.79 9.77 -7.26
N ILE A 112 9.52 8.50 -7.55
CA ILE A 112 10.47 7.39 -7.47
C ILE A 112 10.75 6.91 -8.90
N PRO A 113 11.96 7.12 -9.45
CA PRO A 113 12.22 6.77 -10.84
C PRO A 113 12.10 5.27 -11.11
N LEU A 114 12.61 4.46 -10.17
CA LEU A 114 12.70 3.02 -10.34
C LEU A 114 12.60 2.35 -8.98
N ILE A 115 11.81 1.28 -8.91
CA ILE A 115 11.89 0.26 -7.87
C ILE A 115 12.34 -1.02 -8.58
N THR A 116 13.58 -1.44 -8.32
CA THR A 116 14.23 -2.55 -9.01
C THR A 116 13.73 -3.89 -8.51
N HIS A 117 13.90 -4.92 -9.34
CA HIS A 117 13.51 -6.29 -9.02
C HIS A 117 14.27 -6.92 -7.85
N ASP A 118 15.39 -6.34 -7.43
CA ASP A 118 16.25 -6.85 -6.34
C ASP A 118 15.92 -6.23 -4.97
N THR A 119 14.96 -5.30 -4.92
CA THR A 119 14.74 -4.47 -3.72
C THR A 119 14.36 -5.31 -2.50
N PHE A 120 13.49 -6.32 -2.71
CA PHE A 120 12.96 -7.14 -1.62
C PHE A 120 13.29 -8.63 -1.75
N VAL A 121 14.20 -9.03 -2.65
CA VAL A 121 14.47 -10.45 -2.98
C VAL A 121 14.92 -11.30 -1.80
N ASN A 122 15.64 -10.74 -0.81
CA ASN A 122 16.10 -11.51 0.36
C ASN A 122 15.10 -11.51 1.52
N LEU A 123 13.96 -10.82 1.40
CA LEU A 123 12.94 -10.79 2.43
C LEU A 123 12.04 -12.02 2.29
N ASN A 124 11.71 -12.64 3.43
CA ASN A 124 10.66 -13.66 3.46
C ASN A 124 9.29 -13.04 3.76
N SER A 125 9.27 -11.91 4.49
CA SER A 125 8.03 -11.26 4.87
C SER A 125 8.17 -9.76 5.15
N ILE A 126 7.11 -9.01 4.86
CA ILE A 126 6.87 -7.64 5.33
C ILE A 126 5.55 -7.63 6.12
N GLU A 127 5.55 -7.20 7.39
CA GLU A 127 4.28 -7.09 8.14
C GLU A 127 3.42 -5.94 7.56
N THR A 128 3.96 -4.74 7.38
CA THR A 128 3.22 -3.62 6.78
C THR A 128 4.01 -2.94 5.66
N PHE A 129 3.45 -2.94 4.45
CA PHE A 129 3.94 -2.14 3.32
C PHE A 129 2.91 -1.08 2.94
N ARG A 130 3.26 0.20 3.13
CA ARG A 130 2.41 1.34 2.81
C ARG A 130 3.08 2.33 1.85
N ILE A 131 2.43 2.63 0.74
CA ILE A 131 2.80 3.70 -0.20
C ILE A 131 1.66 4.71 -0.30
N GLU A 132 1.95 5.99 -0.14
CA GLU A 132 0.93 7.05 -0.13
C GLU A 132 1.40 8.31 -0.86
N ASP A 133 0.51 8.95 -1.61
CA ASP A 133 0.75 10.25 -2.24
C ASP A 133 2.10 10.25 -3.01
N THR A 134 2.28 9.26 -3.88
CA THR A 134 3.58 8.96 -4.49
C THR A 134 3.42 8.61 -5.96
N ARG A 135 4.33 9.14 -6.80
CA ARG A 135 4.48 8.74 -8.20
C ARG A 135 5.69 7.83 -8.36
N ILE A 136 5.52 6.71 -9.04
CA ILE A 136 6.58 5.75 -9.39
C ILE A 136 6.60 5.63 -10.91
N ASP A 137 7.74 5.88 -11.55
CA ASP A 137 7.76 5.79 -13.02
C ASP A 137 7.84 4.35 -13.49
N HIS A 138 8.76 3.56 -12.92
CA HIS A 138 8.93 2.15 -13.29
C HIS A 138 9.00 1.27 -12.06
N PHE A 139 8.06 0.31 -11.97
CA PHE A 139 8.02 -0.71 -10.94
C PHE A 139 8.41 -2.07 -11.57
N GLN A 140 9.62 -2.54 -11.26
CA GLN A 140 10.15 -3.83 -11.75
C GLN A 140 10.07 -4.95 -10.71
N GLU A 141 9.92 -4.59 -9.43
CA GLU A 141 9.72 -5.56 -8.35
C GLU A 141 8.47 -6.41 -8.59
N ARG A 142 8.61 -7.72 -8.34
CA ARG A 142 7.57 -8.73 -8.59
C ARG A 142 6.93 -9.23 -7.30
N PHE A 143 7.60 -9.11 -6.16
CA PHE A 143 7.19 -9.69 -4.88
C PHE A 143 7.04 -11.22 -4.89
N THR A 144 7.89 -11.89 -5.67
CA THR A 144 7.89 -13.37 -5.73
C THR A 144 8.37 -13.95 -4.39
N ASP A 145 7.65 -14.95 -3.87
CA ASP A 145 7.95 -15.64 -2.61
C ASP A 145 8.06 -14.71 -1.37
N LEU A 146 7.39 -13.55 -1.41
CA LEU A 146 7.37 -12.57 -0.32
C LEU A 146 5.98 -12.45 0.29
N ALA A 147 5.84 -12.79 1.58
CA ALA A 147 4.59 -12.58 2.30
C ALA A 147 4.43 -11.11 2.74
N ILE A 148 3.32 -10.48 2.40
CA ILE A 148 2.97 -9.14 2.90
C ILE A 148 1.67 -9.24 3.69
N THR A 149 1.73 -9.01 5.01
CA THR A 149 0.52 -9.11 5.86
C THR A 149 -0.46 -7.99 5.54
N ASP A 150 0.00 -6.74 5.54
CA ASP A 150 -0.82 -5.56 5.26
C ASP A 150 -0.20 -4.73 4.13
N LEU A 151 -0.87 -4.70 2.97
CA LEU A 151 -0.48 -3.90 1.82
C LEU A 151 -1.44 -2.74 1.63
N THR A 152 -0.91 -1.52 1.57
CA THR A 152 -1.71 -0.31 1.33
C THR A 152 -1.07 0.58 0.27
N MET A 153 -1.82 0.92 -0.77
CA MET A 153 -1.47 1.93 -1.78
C MET A 153 -2.59 2.95 -1.90
N ILE A 154 -2.34 4.21 -1.52
CA ILE A 154 -3.35 5.29 -1.54
C ILE A 154 -2.81 6.49 -2.31
N ASN A 155 -3.57 7.00 -3.28
CA ASN A 155 -3.15 8.11 -4.14
C ASN A 155 -1.78 7.82 -4.82
N VAL A 156 -1.58 6.59 -5.28
CA VAL A 156 -0.33 6.16 -5.93
C VAL A 156 -0.52 6.11 -7.44
N THR A 157 0.42 6.70 -8.18
CA THR A 157 0.50 6.53 -9.64
C THR A 157 1.75 5.73 -9.98
N ILE A 158 1.59 4.62 -10.68
CA ILE A 158 2.68 3.82 -11.22
C ILE A 158 2.58 3.87 -12.74
N GLU A 159 3.57 4.46 -13.41
CA GLU A 159 3.47 4.76 -14.84
C GLU A 159 3.76 3.54 -15.72
N ARG A 160 4.65 2.67 -15.28
CA ARG A 160 5.02 1.44 -15.94
C ARG A 160 5.21 0.32 -14.92
N ILE A 161 4.60 -0.81 -15.21
CA ILE A 161 4.70 -2.02 -14.39
C ILE A 161 5.07 -3.17 -15.30
N ASP A 162 6.14 -3.87 -14.96
CA ASP A 162 6.52 -5.07 -15.71
C ASP A 162 5.59 -6.23 -15.36
N GLN A 163 5.48 -6.55 -14.07
CA GLN A 163 4.56 -7.55 -13.51
C GLN A 163 4.44 -7.31 -11.99
N LEU A 164 3.29 -7.62 -11.40
CA LEU A 164 3.14 -7.74 -9.93
C LEU A 164 2.60 -9.12 -9.60
N ASN A 165 3.24 -9.83 -8.67
CA ASN A 165 2.83 -11.17 -8.25
C ASN A 165 2.87 -11.32 -6.73
N LEU A 166 1.75 -10.98 -6.08
CA LEU A 166 1.54 -11.22 -4.66
C LEU A 166 0.81 -12.55 -4.51
N SER A 167 1.59 -13.63 -4.40
CA SER A 167 1.08 -15.01 -4.32
C SER A 167 1.20 -15.66 -2.94
N GLU A 168 1.74 -14.95 -1.96
CA GLU A 168 1.83 -15.41 -0.58
C GLU A 168 0.64 -14.91 0.25
N LYS A 169 0.30 -15.65 1.31
CA LYS A 169 -0.84 -15.32 2.17
C LYS A 169 -0.64 -13.98 2.90
N GLY A 170 -1.65 -13.11 2.82
CA GLY A 170 -1.72 -11.84 3.54
C GLY A 170 -3.04 -11.67 4.31
N GLU A 171 -3.14 -10.62 5.12
CA GLU A 171 -4.35 -10.29 5.88
C GLU A 171 -5.18 -9.22 5.14
N THR A 172 -4.56 -8.08 4.83
CA THR A 172 -5.25 -6.95 4.19
C THR A 172 -4.53 -6.44 2.95
N LEU A 173 -5.32 -6.16 1.90
CA LEU A 173 -4.88 -5.40 0.73
C LEU A 173 -5.84 -4.24 0.50
N ARG A 174 -5.30 -3.03 0.42
CA ARG A 174 -6.05 -1.82 0.09
C ARG A 174 -5.36 -1.03 -1.01
N ILE A 175 -6.05 -0.87 -2.14
CA ILE A 175 -5.65 -0.01 -3.26
C ILE A 175 -6.74 1.03 -3.43
N GLU A 176 -6.40 2.30 -3.25
CA GLU A 176 -7.37 3.39 -3.26
C GLU A 176 -6.86 4.59 -4.05
N ASN A 177 -7.73 5.17 -4.88
CA ASN A 177 -7.42 6.37 -5.68
C ASN A 177 -6.11 6.23 -6.48
N SER A 178 -5.78 5.02 -6.95
CA SER A 178 -4.47 4.72 -7.51
C SER A 178 -4.55 4.38 -8.99
N GLN A 179 -3.46 4.62 -9.73
CA GLN A 179 -3.37 4.42 -11.18
C GLN A 179 -2.20 3.52 -11.51
N PHE A 180 -2.49 2.40 -12.18
CA PHE A 180 -1.54 1.39 -12.63
C PHE A 180 -1.54 1.45 -14.16
N GLN A 181 -0.57 2.15 -14.73
CA GLN A 181 -0.50 2.43 -16.16
C GLN A 181 0.54 1.55 -16.84
N ASN A 182 0.39 1.38 -18.15
CA ASN A 182 1.33 0.68 -19.03
C ASN A 182 1.82 -0.67 -18.48
N VAL A 183 0.89 -1.47 -17.94
CA VAL A 183 1.23 -2.80 -17.43
C VAL A 183 1.56 -3.72 -18.62
N THR A 184 2.77 -4.27 -18.66
CA THR A 184 3.21 -5.14 -19.76
C THR A 184 2.93 -6.62 -19.52
N GLY A 185 2.99 -7.05 -18.25
CA GLY A 185 2.73 -8.42 -17.82
C GLY A 185 1.38 -8.59 -17.13
N SER A 186 1.32 -9.47 -16.14
CA SER A 186 0.12 -9.72 -15.33
C SER A 186 0.14 -8.98 -14.00
N LEU A 187 -1.05 -8.76 -13.44
CA LEU A 187 -1.23 -8.38 -12.04
C LEU A 187 -1.86 -9.55 -11.30
N ASN A 188 -1.21 -10.05 -10.26
CA ASN A 188 -1.75 -11.09 -9.40
C ASN A 188 -1.76 -10.59 -7.95
N PHE A 189 -2.94 -10.53 -7.37
CA PHE A 189 -3.21 -10.17 -5.99
C PHE A 189 -3.96 -11.34 -5.34
N ALA A 190 -3.24 -12.26 -4.71
CA ALA A 190 -3.80 -13.51 -4.23
C ALA A 190 -3.66 -13.71 -2.72
N TYR A 191 -4.57 -14.51 -2.17
CA TYR A 191 -4.55 -15.03 -0.80
C TYR A 191 -4.58 -13.98 0.32
N PHE A 192 -5.30 -12.88 0.13
CA PHE A 192 -5.60 -11.91 1.19
C PHE A 192 -6.96 -12.20 1.83
N SER A 193 -7.08 -12.08 3.15
CA SER A 193 -8.38 -12.25 3.80
C SER A 193 -9.35 -11.11 3.46
N ASN A 194 -8.88 -9.86 3.45
CA ASN A 194 -9.71 -8.69 3.09
C ASN A 194 -9.05 -7.87 1.98
N MET A 195 -9.77 -7.65 0.88
CA MET A 195 -9.30 -6.87 -0.26
C MET A 195 -10.24 -5.72 -0.58
N GLU A 196 -9.70 -4.51 -0.63
CA GLU A 196 -10.41 -3.29 -1.03
C GLU A 196 -9.70 -2.65 -2.23
N ILE A 197 -10.41 -2.53 -3.36
CA ILE A 197 -9.94 -1.82 -4.55
C ILE A 197 -10.94 -0.71 -4.87
N LEU A 198 -10.56 0.53 -4.60
CA LEU A 198 -11.46 1.68 -4.59
C LEU A 198 -10.97 2.74 -5.56
N ARG A 199 -11.85 3.21 -6.45
CA ARG A 199 -11.61 4.39 -7.32
C ARG A 199 -10.25 4.32 -8.03
N SER A 200 -9.86 3.13 -8.48
CA SER A 200 -8.53 2.86 -9.00
C SER A 200 -8.58 2.43 -10.47
N THR A 201 -7.50 2.67 -11.21
CA THR A 201 -7.44 2.41 -12.65
C THR A 201 -6.29 1.46 -12.96
N PHE A 202 -6.58 0.42 -13.75
CA PHE A 202 -5.62 -0.58 -14.20
C PHE A 202 -5.63 -0.65 -15.72
N GLN A 203 -4.54 -0.19 -16.34
CA GLN A 203 -4.40 -0.09 -17.78
C GLN A 203 -3.25 -0.96 -18.29
N LEU A 204 -3.61 -2.08 -18.90
CA LEU A 204 -2.65 -2.97 -19.56
C LEU A 204 -2.38 -2.47 -20.98
N GLN A 205 -1.12 -2.59 -21.42
CA GLN A 205 -0.72 -2.18 -22.77
C GLN A 205 -1.34 -3.07 -23.86
N LYS A 206 -1.51 -4.36 -23.54
CA LYS A 206 -2.11 -5.38 -24.40
C LYS A 206 -3.08 -6.22 -23.56
N PRO A 207 -4.01 -6.94 -24.18
CA PRO A 207 -4.89 -7.85 -23.45
C PRO A 207 -4.09 -8.80 -22.56
N GLY A 208 -4.34 -8.78 -21.26
CA GLY A 208 -3.63 -9.59 -20.27
C GLY A 208 -4.46 -9.85 -19.01
N TYR A 209 -3.86 -10.48 -18.00
CA TYR A 209 -4.60 -10.99 -16.84
C TYR A 209 -4.45 -10.10 -15.60
N VAL A 210 -5.57 -9.90 -14.93
CA VAL A 210 -5.63 -9.37 -13.55
C VAL A 210 -6.33 -10.40 -12.69
N VAL A 211 -5.59 -11.00 -11.76
CA VAL A 211 -6.11 -12.02 -10.84
C VAL A 211 -6.25 -11.40 -9.46
N ILE A 212 -7.43 -11.54 -8.87
CA ILE A 212 -7.77 -11.05 -7.54
C ILE A 212 -8.37 -12.25 -6.78
N GLU A 213 -7.64 -12.73 -5.77
CA GLU A 213 -8.05 -13.89 -4.97
C GLU A 213 -7.98 -13.58 -3.47
N GLY A 214 -9.06 -13.83 -2.74
CA GLY A 214 -9.11 -13.59 -1.29
C GLY A 214 -10.31 -14.22 -0.58
N ASP A 215 -10.56 -13.87 0.68
CA ASP A 215 -11.76 -14.33 1.38
C ASP A 215 -12.95 -13.37 1.13
N LEU A 216 -12.72 -12.08 1.34
CA LEU A 216 -13.67 -10.99 1.08
C LEU A 216 -13.06 -9.97 0.12
N VAL A 217 -13.75 -9.73 -0.99
CA VAL A 217 -13.28 -8.81 -2.04
C VAL A 217 -14.32 -7.71 -2.28
N PHE A 218 -13.90 -6.45 -2.12
CA PHE A 218 -14.67 -5.26 -2.39
C PHE A 218 -14.01 -4.43 -3.49
N ILE A 219 -14.69 -4.27 -4.63
CA ILE A 219 -14.21 -3.49 -5.77
C ILE A 219 -15.24 -2.39 -6.07
N GLU A 220 -14.83 -1.14 -6.01
CA GLU A 220 -15.73 -0.02 -6.19
C GLU A 220 -15.14 1.04 -7.12
N ASN A 221 -15.98 1.54 -8.05
CA ASN A 221 -15.69 2.68 -8.92
C ASN A 221 -14.33 2.58 -9.64
N SER A 222 -13.93 1.36 -10.00
CA SER A 222 -12.63 1.10 -10.58
C SER A 222 -12.72 0.88 -12.10
N VAL A 223 -11.62 1.12 -12.80
CA VAL A 223 -11.54 1.01 -14.27
C VAL A 223 -10.49 0.00 -14.67
N PHE A 224 -10.86 -0.98 -15.50
CA PHE A 224 -9.96 -2.00 -16.04
C PHE A 224 -9.89 -1.89 -17.57
N SER A 225 -8.71 -1.67 -18.14
CA SER A 225 -8.52 -1.52 -19.60
C SER A 225 -7.60 -2.60 -20.14
N ASN A 226 -8.04 -3.26 -21.23
CA ASN A 226 -7.37 -4.41 -21.83
C ASN A 226 -7.06 -5.54 -20.83
N ALA A 227 -7.98 -5.81 -19.91
CA ALA A 227 -7.77 -6.76 -18.82
C ALA A 227 -8.84 -7.86 -18.79
N SER A 228 -8.38 -9.11 -18.77
CA SER A 228 -9.17 -10.25 -18.36
C SER A 228 -9.08 -10.38 -16.84
N VAL A 229 -10.05 -9.78 -16.15
CA VAL A 229 -10.13 -9.75 -14.69
C VAL A 229 -10.81 -11.03 -14.18
N ASN A 230 -10.10 -11.77 -13.33
CA ASN A 230 -10.64 -12.95 -12.65
C ASN A 230 -10.65 -12.68 -11.14
N VAL A 231 -11.85 -12.58 -10.56
CA VAL A 231 -12.05 -12.36 -9.13
C VAL A 231 -12.59 -13.63 -8.49
N VAL A 232 -11.83 -14.21 -7.57
CA VAL A 232 -12.19 -15.41 -6.81
C VAL A 232 -12.22 -15.04 -5.34
N ALA A 233 -13.33 -15.30 -4.66
CA ALA A 233 -13.40 -15.08 -3.22
C ALA A 233 -14.10 -16.22 -2.47
N ALA A 234 -13.54 -16.66 -1.35
CA ALA A 234 -14.13 -17.74 -0.57
C ALA A 234 -15.49 -17.35 0.04
N ASN A 235 -15.59 -16.16 0.64
CA ASN A 235 -16.76 -15.74 1.41
C ASN A 235 -17.67 -14.80 0.63
N GLY A 236 -17.12 -13.79 -0.04
CA GLY A 236 -17.96 -12.81 -0.72
C GLY A 236 -17.22 -11.88 -1.68
N ILE A 237 -17.92 -11.51 -2.76
CA ILE A 237 -17.53 -10.45 -3.70
C ILE A 237 -18.60 -9.37 -3.68
N THR A 238 -18.19 -8.12 -3.47
CA THR A 238 -19.01 -6.95 -3.77
C THR A 238 -18.32 -6.11 -4.84
N ILE A 239 -19.03 -5.86 -5.94
CA ILE A 239 -18.54 -5.05 -7.04
C ILE A 239 -19.57 -4.01 -7.46
N ASN A 240 -19.21 -2.74 -7.38
CA ASN A 240 -20.12 -1.63 -7.66
C ASN A 240 -19.45 -0.54 -8.51
N GLY A 241 -20.17 -0.05 -9.53
CA GLY A 241 -19.70 1.09 -10.34
C GLY A 241 -18.41 0.82 -11.12
N THR A 242 -18.01 -0.45 -11.29
CA THR A 242 -16.78 -0.81 -11.99
C THR A 242 -16.99 -0.78 -13.50
N CYS A 243 -16.03 -0.23 -14.23
CA CYS A 243 -16.06 -0.11 -15.68
C CYS A 243 -14.87 -0.86 -16.30
N ALA A 244 -15.07 -1.51 -17.46
CA ALA A 244 -13.96 -2.02 -18.25
C ALA A 244 -14.10 -1.68 -19.73
N ASP A 245 -12.98 -1.43 -20.42
CA ASP A 245 -12.93 -1.02 -21.84
C ASP A 245 -11.87 -1.85 -22.60
N GLY A 246 -11.89 -1.79 -23.92
CA GLY A 246 -10.99 -2.52 -24.82
C GLY A 246 -11.34 -4.00 -24.88
N SER A 247 -10.33 -4.85 -25.04
CA SER A 247 -10.50 -6.31 -25.01
C SER A 247 -10.54 -6.85 -23.58
N SER A 248 -11.38 -6.25 -22.73
CA SER A 248 -11.52 -6.63 -21.34
C SER A 248 -12.61 -7.69 -21.13
N SER A 249 -12.52 -8.44 -20.04
CA SER A 249 -13.55 -9.38 -19.61
C SER A 249 -13.52 -9.49 -18.09
N MET A 250 -14.63 -9.86 -17.46
CA MET A 250 -14.67 -10.05 -16.01
C MET A 250 -15.37 -11.35 -15.63
N ARG A 251 -14.70 -12.15 -14.79
CA ARG A 251 -15.23 -13.38 -14.20
C ARG A 251 -15.24 -13.26 -12.69
N LEU A 252 -16.36 -13.62 -12.06
CA LEU A 252 -16.54 -13.59 -10.61
C LEU A 252 -16.89 -14.99 -10.11
N SER A 253 -16.25 -15.42 -9.03
CA SER A 253 -16.47 -16.74 -8.41
C SER A 253 -16.44 -16.63 -6.89
N SER A 254 -17.59 -16.79 -6.24
CA SER A 254 -17.71 -16.75 -4.79
C SER A 254 -19.06 -17.33 -4.32
N ASN A 255 -19.15 -17.70 -3.04
CA ASN A 255 -20.38 -18.16 -2.40
C ASN A 255 -21.44 -17.04 -2.29
N ASN A 256 -21.03 -15.77 -2.29
CA ASN A 256 -21.92 -14.62 -2.22
C ASN A 256 -21.41 -13.53 -3.17
N ILE A 257 -22.23 -13.12 -4.14
CA ILE A 257 -21.85 -12.08 -5.10
C ILE A 257 -22.93 -11.00 -5.12
N ASN A 258 -22.51 -9.77 -4.80
CA ASN A 258 -23.29 -8.55 -4.97
C ASN A 258 -22.65 -7.69 -6.08
N SER A 259 -23.31 -7.61 -7.23
CA SER A 259 -22.80 -6.94 -8.42
C SER A 259 -23.80 -5.89 -8.90
N ALA A 260 -23.43 -4.61 -8.80
CA ALA A 260 -24.32 -3.50 -9.15
C ALA A 260 -23.68 -2.43 -10.04
N ASN A 261 -24.45 -1.88 -10.97
CA ASN A 261 -24.09 -0.69 -11.76
C ASN A 261 -22.75 -0.79 -12.52
N ASN A 262 -22.31 -1.99 -12.89
CA ASN A 262 -21.06 -2.21 -13.61
C ASN A 262 -21.25 -2.08 -15.12
N ARG A 263 -20.20 -1.69 -15.83
CA ARG A 263 -20.20 -1.53 -17.29
C ARG A 263 -19.03 -2.28 -17.91
N LEU A 264 -19.30 -3.34 -18.65
CA LEU A 264 -18.27 -4.27 -19.14
C LEU A 264 -18.51 -4.63 -20.61
N PRO A 265 -17.47 -4.93 -21.41
CA PRO A 265 -17.64 -5.23 -22.82
C PRO A 265 -18.06 -6.68 -23.08
N THR A 266 -17.95 -7.55 -22.07
CA THR A 266 -18.51 -8.91 -22.07
C THR A 266 -19.43 -9.10 -20.88
N GLU A 267 -20.34 -10.07 -20.97
CA GLU A 267 -21.14 -10.50 -19.82
C GLU A 267 -20.22 -10.95 -18.67
N ILE A 268 -20.62 -10.66 -17.43
CA ILE A 268 -19.93 -11.16 -16.24
C ILE A 268 -20.22 -12.65 -16.12
N ILE A 269 -19.17 -13.46 -16.11
CA ILE A 269 -19.30 -14.90 -15.90
C ILE A 269 -19.35 -15.17 -14.39
N TYR A 270 -20.50 -15.62 -13.90
CA TYR A 270 -20.70 -16.01 -12.51
C TYR A 270 -20.52 -17.52 -12.36
N THR A 271 -19.45 -17.94 -11.67
CA THR A 271 -19.21 -19.38 -11.42
C THR A 271 -19.75 -19.74 -10.04
N LYS A 272 -20.84 -20.51 -9.97
CA LYS A 272 -21.49 -20.92 -8.70
C LYS A 272 -20.78 -22.10 -8.05
N ASN A 273 -20.78 -22.13 -6.72
CA ASN A 273 -20.58 -23.37 -5.98
C ASN A 273 -21.90 -24.15 -5.96
N LYS A 274 -21.89 -25.43 -6.36
CA LYS A 274 -23.10 -26.22 -6.64
C LYS A 274 -23.94 -26.59 -5.40
N TYR A 275 -23.61 -26.14 -4.19
CA TYR A 275 -24.07 -26.78 -2.95
C TYR A 275 -24.68 -25.86 -1.87
N GLY A 276 -24.99 -24.58 -2.12
CA GLY A 276 -25.49 -23.65 -1.09
C GLY A 276 -26.75 -22.86 -1.45
N THR A 277 -27.50 -22.43 -0.43
CA THR A 277 -28.55 -21.38 -0.46
C THR A 277 -27.94 -19.99 -0.67
N GLU A 278 -27.18 -19.84 -1.75
CA GLU A 278 -26.33 -18.69 -2.04
C GLU A 278 -27.16 -17.44 -2.38
N ARG A 279 -26.79 -16.30 -1.79
CA ARG A 279 -27.40 -14.99 -2.07
C ARG A 279 -26.66 -14.37 -3.26
N PHE A 280 -27.30 -14.42 -4.42
CA PHE A 280 -26.80 -13.77 -5.63
C PHE A 280 -27.62 -12.51 -5.91
N PHE A 281 -26.98 -11.34 -5.97
CA PHE A 281 -27.62 -10.09 -6.32
C PHE A 281 -26.91 -9.44 -7.51
N ASN A 282 -27.63 -9.30 -8.62
CA ASN A 282 -27.17 -8.61 -9.84
C ASN A 282 -28.19 -7.53 -10.20
N ARG A 283 -27.75 -6.27 -10.31
CA ARG A 283 -28.62 -5.13 -10.64
C ARG A 283 -27.91 -4.11 -11.52
N ASN A 284 -28.61 -3.61 -12.54
CA ASN A 284 -28.17 -2.48 -13.38
C ASN A 284 -26.79 -2.65 -14.05
N ASN A 285 -26.33 -3.89 -14.27
CA ASN A 285 -25.10 -4.14 -15.01
C ASN A 285 -25.36 -4.00 -16.51
N THR A 286 -24.44 -3.35 -17.23
CA THR A 286 -24.55 -3.06 -18.66
C THR A 286 -23.44 -3.78 -19.43
N VAL A 287 -23.83 -4.55 -20.44
CA VAL A 287 -22.89 -5.10 -21.43
C VAL A 287 -22.77 -4.12 -22.60
N CYS A 288 -21.56 -3.67 -22.88
CA CYS A 288 -21.28 -2.72 -23.95
C CYS A 288 -21.12 -3.44 -25.29
N ILE A 289 -21.60 -2.81 -26.36
CA ILE A 289 -21.48 -3.34 -27.71
C ILE A 289 -20.05 -3.06 -28.24
N ALA A 290 -19.42 -4.09 -28.80
CA ALA A 290 -18.13 -4.00 -29.51
C ALA A 290 -16.99 -3.36 -28.69
N GLY A 291 -16.89 -3.66 -27.40
CA GLY A 291 -15.78 -3.18 -26.57
C GLY A 291 -15.93 -1.74 -26.06
N ASN A 292 -16.86 -0.94 -26.62
CA ASN A 292 -16.91 0.50 -26.38
C ASN A 292 -17.72 0.87 -25.13
N CYS A 293 -17.12 0.66 -23.97
CA CYS A 293 -17.70 1.05 -22.69
C CYS A 293 -17.48 2.50 -22.30
N LYS A 294 -16.78 3.32 -23.10
CA LYS A 294 -16.55 4.75 -22.82
C LYS A 294 -16.25 4.99 -21.33
N CYS A 295 -15.37 4.16 -20.76
CA CYS A 295 -15.06 4.27 -19.35
C CYS A 295 -14.43 5.63 -19.06
N PRO A 296 -14.65 6.21 -17.87
CA PRO A 296 -13.95 7.44 -17.50
C PRO A 296 -12.44 7.18 -17.50
N LYS A 297 -11.65 8.21 -17.82
CA LYS A 297 -10.19 8.07 -17.89
C LYS A 297 -9.57 7.81 -16.53
N SER A 298 -10.26 8.22 -15.47
CA SER A 298 -9.95 7.84 -14.10
C SER A 298 -11.17 7.29 -13.37
N GLY A 299 -10.96 6.33 -12.48
CA GLY A 299 -11.98 5.88 -11.51
C GLY A 299 -12.46 6.97 -10.53
N ALA A 300 -11.81 8.13 -10.51
CA ALA A 300 -12.17 9.28 -9.68
C ALA A 300 -13.12 10.28 -10.37
N GLU A 301 -13.20 10.28 -11.70
CA GLU A 301 -13.82 11.37 -12.48
C GLU A 301 -15.36 11.41 -12.47
N ASN A 302 -16.05 10.44 -11.88
CA ASN A 302 -17.51 10.38 -11.88
C ASN A 302 -18.18 10.46 -10.50
N PHE A 303 -17.54 11.08 -9.51
CA PHE A 303 -18.21 11.44 -8.27
C PHE A 303 -18.35 12.96 -8.11
N GLN A 304 -19.57 13.46 -8.35
CA GLN A 304 -20.07 14.54 -7.50
C GLN A 304 -19.97 14.04 -6.06
N PHE A 305 -19.33 14.81 -5.18
CA PHE A 305 -19.28 14.56 -3.74
C PHE A 305 -20.71 14.44 -3.17
N THR A 306 -21.32 13.27 -3.24
CA THR A 306 -22.35 12.87 -2.29
C THR A 306 -21.62 12.33 -1.09
N ASN A 307 -21.44 13.21 -0.09
CA ASN A 307 -21.04 12.87 1.27
C ASN A 307 -22.05 11.86 1.86
N TYR A 308 -21.93 10.59 1.50
CA TYR A 308 -22.45 9.51 2.31
C TYR A 308 -21.37 9.18 3.34
N PHE A 309 -21.29 10.01 4.38
CA PHE A 309 -20.83 9.51 5.66
C PHE A 309 -21.79 8.36 6.04
N PRO A 310 -21.33 7.11 6.20
CA PRO A 310 -22.11 6.18 6.99
C PRO A 310 -22.07 6.73 8.41
N THR A 311 -23.17 7.35 8.83
CA THR A 311 -23.45 7.60 10.24
C THR A 311 -23.56 6.25 10.93
N PHE A 312 -22.42 5.66 11.31
CA PHE A 312 -22.40 4.71 12.42
C PHE A 312 -22.79 5.50 13.67
N PRO A 313 -23.80 5.07 14.43
CA PRO A 313 -24.15 5.75 15.65
C PRO A 313 -23.02 5.54 16.65
N PHE A 314 -22.22 6.58 16.87
CA PHE A 314 -21.43 6.76 18.10
C PHE A 314 -22.42 6.95 19.26
N GLN A 315 -23.10 5.87 19.66
CA GLN A 315 -23.73 5.73 20.96
C GLN A 315 -22.85 4.82 21.78
N LEU A 316 -21.76 5.37 22.32
CA LEU A 316 -21.02 4.88 23.50
C LEU A 316 -19.73 5.67 23.55
N LEU A 317 -19.77 6.84 24.18
CA LEU A 317 -18.66 7.49 24.92
C LEU A 317 -19.08 8.91 25.32
N LEU A 318 -20.00 8.99 26.28
CA LEU A 318 -20.14 10.09 27.26
C LEU A 318 -21.20 9.64 28.26
N PRO A 319 -20.77 9.11 29.42
CA PRO A 319 -20.64 10.02 30.55
C PRO A 319 -19.36 9.75 31.35
N THR A 320 -18.26 10.40 30.95
CA THR A 320 -17.11 10.61 31.85
C THR A 320 -16.89 12.09 32.17
N VAL A 321 -17.73 12.99 31.65
CA VAL A 321 -17.64 14.44 31.92
C VAL A 321 -18.53 14.89 33.10
N ILE A 322 -19.33 13.99 33.70
CA ILE A 322 -20.18 14.34 34.87
C ILE A 322 -19.53 13.93 36.22
N LEU A 323 -18.38 13.25 36.22
CA LEU A 323 -17.72 12.79 37.46
C LEU A 323 -16.60 13.71 37.99
N LEU A 324 -16.32 14.84 37.33
CA LEU A 324 -15.35 15.85 37.82
C LEU A 324 -15.99 17.12 38.38
N SER A 325 -17.32 17.16 38.57
CA SER A 325 -18.00 18.25 39.28
C SER A 325 -18.55 17.85 40.66
N ILE A 326 -18.13 16.71 41.22
CA ILE A 326 -18.62 16.21 42.53
C ILE A 326 -17.48 16.04 43.57
N TYR A 327 -16.24 16.39 43.23
CA TYR A 327 -15.18 16.55 44.24
C TYR A 327 -14.57 17.96 44.12
N SER A 328 -15.28 18.92 44.72
CA SER A 328 -14.71 20.10 45.38
C SER A 328 -15.07 20.01 46.86
#